data_AF-A0A420N106-F1
#
_entry.id   AF-A0A420N106-F1
#
_cell.length_a   1.000
_cell.length_b   1.000
_cell.length_c   1.000
_cell.angle_alpha   90.00
_cell.angle_beta   90.00
_cell.angle_gamma   90.00
#
_symmetry.space_group_name_H-M   'P 1'
#
loop_
_entity.id
_entity.type
_entity.pdbx_description
1 polymer ?
#
loop_
_entity_poly.entity_id
_entity_poly.type
_entity_poly.pdbx_seq_one_letter_code
_entity_poly.pdbx_strand_id
1 'polypeptide(L)'
;VKMLLEKGADITTTNNYGWTPLHVASNNGHAEVVKMFLEKGANVMTANDDGWTPLLSASAEGHVDVVKFLFETSPLHSTETDSLGCTALFLASRNGRLPVVQYLLSTGRFDPDIKNYYGSTALSAAVANGHYEVVELLISTGVSTQAQFHVGRSLVWWASYAGKPEMIKLLSCHVESSESVPQNELMLADVAFDATSRWCDACTRSISSKSLYYSCQKCVNLDLCGDCYERGFRCRDQAHALTADLGGES
;
A
#
# COMPACT_ATOMS: atom_id res chain seq x y z
N VAL A 1 -5.88 -19.94 -20.90
CA VAL A 1 -6.83 -20.05 -19.77
C VAL A 1 -8.05 -20.88 -20.11
N LYS A 2 -8.93 -20.44 -21.03
CA LYS A 2 -10.19 -21.13 -21.39
C LYS A 2 -10.06 -22.65 -21.59
N MET A 3 -9.13 -23.08 -22.45
CA MET A 3 -8.89 -24.50 -22.71
C MET A 3 -8.53 -25.29 -21.45
N LEU A 4 -7.74 -24.71 -20.54
CA LEU A 4 -7.35 -25.37 -19.28
C LEU A 4 -8.56 -25.56 -18.37
N LEU A 5 -9.42 -24.54 -18.26
CA LEU A 5 -10.66 -24.62 -17.48
C LEU A 5 -11.63 -25.66 -18.06
N GLU A 6 -11.76 -25.74 -19.38
CA GLU A 6 -12.55 -26.77 -20.06
C GLU A 6 -12.00 -28.19 -19.82
N LYS A 7 -10.70 -28.32 -19.57
CA LYS A 7 -10.04 -29.57 -19.20
C LYS A 7 -10.03 -29.84 -17.68
N GLY A 8 -10.70 -29.02 -16.89
CA GLY A 8 -10.85 -29.23 -15.44
C GLY A 8 -9.65 -28.76 -14.61
N ALA A 9 -8.85 -27.80 -15.10
CA ALA A 9 -7.81 -27.17 -14.29
C ALA A 9 -8.42 -26.52 -13.03
N ASP A 10 -7.79 -26.76 -11.89
CA ASP A 10 -8.21 -26.22 -10.60
C ASP A 10 -7.82 -24.74 -10.47
N ILE A 11 -8.82 -23.89 -10.20
CA ILE A 11 -8.66 -22.44 -10.03
C ILE A 11 -8.29 -22.03 -8.60
N THR A 12 -8.25 -22.99 -7.67
CA THR A 12 -7.95 -22.78 -6.25
C THR A 12 -6.52 -23.11 -5.88
N THR A 13 -5.77 -23.78 -6.77
CA THR A 13 -4.36 -24.12 -6.55
C THR A 13 -3.53 -22.86 -6.30
N THR A 14 -2.67 -22.88 -5.28
CA THR A 14 -1.78 -21.77 -4.92
C THR A 14 -0.32 -22.07 -5.25
N ASN A 15 0.47 -21.03 -5.52
CA ASN A 15 1.93 -21.14 -5.52
C ASN A 15 2.49 -21.13 -4.08
N ASN A 16 3.82 -21.13 -3.94
CA ASN A 16 4.52 -21.12 -2.64
C ASN A 16 4.32 -19.86 -1.79
N TYR A 17 3.62 -18.85 -2.32
CA TYR A 17 3.30 -17.60 -1.64
C TYR A 17 1.78 -17.45 -1.39
N GLY A 18 1.02 -18.53 -1.58
CA GLY A 18 -0.44 -18.50 -1.43
C GLY A 18 -1.19 -17.85 -2.60
N TRP A 19 -0.52 -17.50 -3.71
CA TRP A 19 -1.19 -16.85 -4.84
C TRP A 19 -2.00 -17.85 -5.66
N THR A 20 -3.30 -17.59 -5.77
CA THR A 20 -4.20 -18.30 -6.70
C THR A 20 -4.07 -17.75 -8.14
N PRO A 21 -4.56 -18.46 -9.17
CA PRO A 21 -4.71 -17.92 -10.52
C PRO A 21 -5.43 -16.56 -10.58
N LEU A 22 -6.41 -16.35 -9.69
CA LEU A 22 -7.12 -15.07 -9.60
C LEU A 22 -6.23 -13.94 -9.08
N HIS A 23 -5.34 -14.18 -8.12
CA HIS A 23 -4.35 -13.19 -7.69
C HIS A 23 -3.45 -12.77 -8.85
N VAL A 24 -2.89 -13.76 -9.57
CA VAL A 24 -1.96 -13.50 -10.68
C VAL A 24 -2.66 -12.72 -11.79
N ALA A 25 -3.88 -13.11 -12.18
CA ALA A 25 -4.63 -12.39 -13.21
C ALA A 25 -4.98 -10.96 -12.77
N SER A 26 -5.30 -10.77 -11.48
CA SER A 26 -5.68 -9.46 -10.95
C SER A 26 -4.49 -8.51 -10.85
N ASN A 27 -3.35 -9.01 -10.38
CA ASN A 27 -2.08 -8.27 -10.30
C ASN A 27 -1.53 -7.87 -11.67
N ASN A 28 -1.85 -8.61 -12.73
CA ASN A 28 -1.39 -8.29 -14.10
C ASN A 28 -2.47 -7.59 -14.94
N GLY A 29 -3.61 -7.22 -14.35
CA GLY A 29 -4.64 -6.44 -15.02
C GLY A 29 -5.41 -7.20 -16.09
N HIS A 30 -5.40 -8.54 -16.05
CA HIS A 30 -6.04 -9.38 -17.05
C HIS A 30 -7.56 -9.49 -16.79
N ALA A 31 -8.29 -8.40 -17.01
CA ALA A 31 -9.69 -8.26 -16.67
C ALA A 31 -10.61 -9.37 -17.24
N GLU A 32 -10.41 -9.77 -18.50
CA GLU A 32 -11.18 -10.87 -19.10
C GLU A 32 -10.90 -12.23 -18.46
N VAL A 33 -9.66 -12.45 -18.00
CA VAL A 33 -9.28 -13.68 -17.28
C VAL A 33 -9.86 -13.66 -15.88
N VAL A 34 -9.82 -12.51 -15.19
CA VAL A 34 -10.48 -12.31 -13.90
C VAL A 34 -11.96 -12.63 -14.00
N LYS A 35 -12.66 -12.02 -14.97
CA LYS A 35 -14.09 -12.28 -15.22
C LYS A 35 -14.38 -13.77 -15.42
N MET A 36 -13.58 -14.45 -16.24
CA MET A 36 -13.73 -15.88 -16.49
C MET A 36 -13.56 -16.73 -15.21
N PHE A 37 -12.62 -16.36 -14.33
CA PHE A 37 -12.45 -17.04 -13.05
C PHE A 37 -13.62 -16.78 -12.08
N LEU A 38 -14.16 -15.56 -12.05
CA LEU A 38 -15.34 -15.21 -11.24
C LEU A 38 -16.58 -15.98 -11.70
N GLU A 39 -16.81 -16.09 -13.02
CA GLU A 39 -17.90 -16.89 -13.60
C GLU A 39 -17.78 -18.39 -13.26
N LYS A 40 -16.57 -18.86 -12.95
CA LYS A 40 -16.30 -20.23 -12.48
C LYS A 40 -16.33 -20.38 -10.95
N GLY A 41 -16.70 -19.33 -10.23
CA GLY A 41 -16.84 -19.37 -8.76
C GLY A 41 -15.53 -19.22 -8.00
N ALA A 42 -14.50 -18.59 -8.59
CA ALA A 42 -13.28 -18.26 -7.85
C ALA A 42 -13.61 -17.38 -6.64
N ASN A 43 -13.05 -17.73 -5.47
CA ASN A 43 -13.22 -16.93 -4.26
C ASN A 43 -12.34 -15.67 -4.31
N VAL A 44 -13.00 -14.51 -4.41
CA VAL A 44 -12.38 -13.17 -4.39
C VAL A 44 -11.81 -12.78 -3.02
N MET A 45 -12.14 -13.51 -1.97
CA MET A 45 -11.71 -13.24 -0.60
C MET A 45 -10.56 -14.13 -0.16
N THR A 46 -10.11 -15.07 -1.00
CA THR A 46 -8.92 -15.86 -0.67
C THR A 46 -7.74 -14.89 -0.59
N ALA A 47 -7.12 -14.83 0.59
CA ALA A 47 -5.89 -14.08 0.79
C ALA A 47 -4.68 -14.99 0.52
N ASN A 48 -3.63 -14.42 -0.05
CA ASN A 48 -2.32 -15.05 -0.13
C ASN A 48 -1.62 -15.02 1.25
N ASP A 49 -0.37 -15.49 1.30
CA ASP A 49 0.37 -15.58 2.57
C ASP A 49 0.60 -14.20 3.23
N ASP A 50 0.53 -13.10 2.46
CA ASP A 50 0.68 -11.72 2.91
C ASP A 50 -0.62 -11.09 3.44
N GLY A 51 -1.72 -11.82 3.35
CA GLY A 51 -3.06 -11.29 3.57
C GLY A 51 -3.59 -10.51 2.36
N TRP A 52 -2.89 -10.50 1.21
CA TRP A 52 -3.37 -9.80 0.03
C TRP A 52 -4.46 -10.60 -0.65
N THR A 53 -5.60 -9.96 -0.88
CA THR A 53 -6.66 -10.47 -1.75
C THR A 53 -6.42 -10.01 -3.19
N PRO A 54 -7.08 -10.63 -4.20
CA PRO A 54 -7.02 -10.17 -5.58
C PRO A 54 -7.35 -8.66 -5.76
N LEU A 55 -8.25 -8.11 -4.93
CA LEU A 55 -8.59 -6.69 -4.94
C LEU A 55 -7.42 -5.82 -4.48
N LEU A 56 -6.72 -6.23 -3.42
CA LEU A 56 -5.54 -5.52 -2.91
C LEU A 56 -4.41 -5.52 -3.96
N SER A 57 -4.14 -6.66 -4.59
CA SER A 57 -3.17 -6.77 -5.69
C SER A 57 -3.53 -5.84 -6.86
N ALA A 58 -4.75 -5.91 -7.37
CA ALA A 58 -5.18 -5.07 -8.50
C ALA A 58 -5.14 -3.56 -8.17
N SER A 59 -5.42 -3.20 -6.92
CA SER A 59 -5.40 -1.81 -6.47
C SER A 59 -3.98 -1.27 -6.35
N ALA A 60 -3.05 -2.06 -5.80
CA ALA A 60 -1.64 -1.71 -5.73
C ALA A 60 -1.03 -1.52 -7.13
N GLU A 61 -1.43 -2.35 -8.09
CA GLU A 61 -0.93 -2.29 -9.48
C GLU A 61 -1.69 -1.31 -10.39
N GLY A 62 -2.79 -0.73 -9.91
CA GLY A 62 -3.52 0.32 -10.63
C GLY A 62 -4.45 -0.18 -11.73
N HIS A 63 -4.86 -1.44 -11.68
CA HIS A 63 -5.72 -2.07 -12.68
C HIS A 63 -7.20 -1.77 -12.42
N VAL A 64 -7.63 -0.55 -12.75
CA VAL A 64 -8.98 -0.03 -12.43
C VAL A 64 -10.12 -0.91 -12.94
N ASP A 65 -10.00 -1.53 -14.12
CA ASP A 65 -11.05 -2.40 -14.66
C ASP A 65 -11.18 -3.69 -13.87
N VAL A 66 -10.05 -4.27 -13.43
CA VAL A 66 -10.06 -5.43 -12.52
C VAL A 66 -10.66 -5.03 -11.17
N VAL A 67 -10.27 -3.87 -10.62
CA VAL A 67 -10.80 -3.36 -9.35
C VAL A 67 -12.32 -3.19 -9.44
N LYS A 68 -12.84 -2.62 -10.54
CA LYS A 68 -14.28 -2.53 -10.79
C LYS A 68 -14.95 -3.89 -10.76
N PHE A 69 -14.46 -4.85 -11.55
CA PHE A 69 -15.05 -6.19 -11.61
C PHE A 69 -15.05 -6.88 -10.24
N LEU A 70 -13.92 -6.90 -9.54
CA LEU A 70 -13.81 -7.55 -8.22
C LEU A 70 -14.71 -6.87 -7.18
N PHE A 71 -14.83 -5.55 -7.24
CA PHE A 71 -15.63 -4.78 -6.30
C PHE A 71 -17.14 -4.90 -6.53
N GLU A 72 -17.57 -5.01 -7.79
CA GLU A 72 -18.98 -5.16 -8.17
C GLU A 72 -19.51 -6.59 -7.99
N THR A 73 -18.63 -7.60 -8.10
CA THR A 73 -19.02 -9.02 -8.03
C THR A 73 -18.98 -9.61 -6.63
N SER A 74 -18.31 -8.95 -5.68
CA SER A 74 -18.19 -9.42 -4.30
C SER A 74 -19.17 -8.73 -3.36
N PRO A 75 -19.69 -9.40 -2.31
CA PRO A 75 -20.43 -8.77 -1.21
C PRO A 75 -19.52 -7.91 -0.30
N LEU A 76 -18.52 -7.22 -0.86
CA LEU A 76 -17.52 -6.46 -0.12
C LEU A 76 -18.18 -5.34 0.70
N HIS A 77 -18.15 -5.52 2.01
CA HIS A 77 -18.14 -4.42 2.96
C HIS A 77 -16.70 -3.91 3.01
N SER A 78 -16.41 -2.83 2.28
CA SER A 78 -15.34 -1.80 2.37
C SER A 78 -14.06 -1.92 3.24
N THR A 79 -13.82 -2.95 4.05
CA THR A 79 -12.82 -2.99 5.11
C THR A 79 -11.81 -4.12 4.96
N GLU A 80 -11.70 -4.74 3.78
CA GLU A 80 -10.67 -5.74 3.55
C GLU A 80 -9.29 -5.09 3.60
N THR A 81 -8.42 -5.66 4.44
CA THR A 81 -7.06 -5.22 4.64
C THR A 81 -6.10 -6.37 4.51
N ASP A 82 -4.87 -6.06 4.12
CA ASP A 82 -3.78 -7.02 4.27
C ASP A 82 -3.46 -7.30 5.74
N SER A 83 -2.44 -8.12 5.97
CA SER A 83 -2.02 -8.46 7.33
C SER A 83 -1.57 -7.24 8.15
N LEU A 84 -1.18 -6.12 7.52
CA LEU A 84 -0.80 -4.87 8.17
C LEU A 84 -1.96 -3.88 8.35
N GLY A 85 -3.18 -4.22 7.95
CA GLY A 85 -4.29 -3.28 7.99
C GLY A 85 -4.33 -2.30 6.80
N CYS A 86 -3.56 -2.54 5.73
CA CYS A 86 -3.60 -1.71 4.53
C CYS A 86 -4.80 -2.08 3.64
N THR A 87 -5.64 -1.09 3.35
CA THR A 87 -6.80 -1.24 2.45
C THR A 87 -6.40 -1.11 0.97
N ALA A 88 -7.34 -1.45 0.07
CA ALA A 88 -7.19 -1.18 -1.37
C ALA A 88 -6.90 0.30 -1.66
N LEU A 89 -7.59 1.22 -0.98
CA LEU A 89 -7.39 2.66 -1.12
C LEU A 89 -6.01 3.08 -0.62
N PHE A 90 -5.54 2.51 0.50
CA PHE A 90 -4.20 2.75 1.02
C PHE A 90 -3.13 2.35 -0.01
N LEU A 91 -3.18 1.11 -0.53
CA LEU A 91 -2.18 0.59 -1.46
C LEU A 91 -2.17 1.36 -2.79
N ALA A 92 -3.35 1.68 -3.33
CA ALA A 92 -3.48 2.51 -4.52
C ALA A 92 -2.90 3.91 -4.31
N SER A 93 -3.12 4.51 -3.13
CA SER A 93 -2.64 5.86 -2.82
C SER A 93 -1.12 5.90 -2.62
N ARG A 94 -0.58 4.94 -1.88
CA ARG A 94 0.86 4.73 -1.70
C ARG A 94 1.60 4.56 -3.03
N ASN A 95 0.98 3.91 -4.02
CA ASN A 95 1.57 3.66 -5.33
C ASN A 95 1.18 4.69 -6.41
N GLY A 96 0.46 5.75 -6.06
CA GLY A 96 0.09 6.81 -6.99
C GLY A 96 -0.90 6.39 -8.08
N ARG A 97 -1.73 5.36 -7.82
CA ARG A 97 -2.67 4.80 -8.80
C ARG A 97 -3.96 5.64 -8.86
N LEU A 98 -3.84 6.88 -9.34
CA LEU A 98 -4.93 7.88 -9.34
C LEU A 98 -6.28 7.35 -9.87
N PRO A 99 -6.37 6.62 -11.01
CA PRO A 99 -7.65 6.12 -11.50
C PRO A 99 -8.34 5.14 -10.54
N VAL A 100 -7.56 4.32 -9.83
CA VAL A 100 -8.08 3.42 -8.80
C VAL A 100 -8.54 4.21 -7.59
N VAL A 101 -7.73 5.16 -7.09
CA VAL A 101 -8.10 6.03 -5.96
C VAL A 101 -9.41 6.76 -6.24
N GLN A 102 -9.54 7.37 -7.41
CA GLN A 102 -10.76 8.07 -7.81
C GLN A 102 -11.97 7.15 -7.87
N TYR A 103 -11.81 5.96 -8.46
CA TYR A 103 -12.88 4.98 -8.48
C TYR A 103 -13.30 4.57 -7.07
N LEU A 104 -12.36 4.13 -6.22
CA LEU A 104 -12.66 3.68 -4.86
C LEU A 104 -13.37 4.76 -4.03
N LEU A 105 -12.92 6.01 -4.08
CA LEU A 105 -13.58 7.14 -3.40
C LEU A 105 -14.99 7.41 -3.95
N SER A 106 -15.18 7.33 -5.26
CA SER A 106 -16.50 7.57 -5.90
C SER A 106 -17.58 6.58 -5.46
N THR A 107 -17.19 5.41 -4.95
CA THR A 107 -18.14 4.40 -4.44
C THR A 107 -18.77 4.81 -3.11
N GLY A 108 -18.16 5.74 -2.38
CA GLY A 108 -18.59 6.16 -1.03
C GLY A 108 -18.48 5.06 0.04
N ARG A 109 -17.89 3.89 -0.28
CA ARG A 109 -17.79 2.76 0.64
C ARG A 109 -16.47 2.74 1.42
N PHE A 110 -15.38 3.24 0.85
CA PHE A 110 -14.06 3.19 1.48
C PHE A 110 -13.82 4.42 2.35
N ASP A 111 -13.50 4.18 3.63
CA ASP A 111 -13.06 5.22 4.55
C ASP A 111 -11.56 5.50 4.33
N PRO A 112 -11.18 6.70 3.85
CA PRO A 112 -9.78 7.09 3.62
C PRO A 112 -8.97 7.32 4.90
N ASP A 113 -9.62 7.48 6.06
CA ASP A 113 -8.97 7.72 7.34
C ASP A 113 -8.63 6.42 8.09
N ILE A 114 -8.91 5.25 7.50
CA ILE A 114 -8.45 3.95 8.02
C ILE A 114 -6.92 3.96 8.13
N LYS A 115 -6.46 3.57 9.32
CA LYS A 115 -5.05 3.47 9.67
C LYS A 115 -4.57 2.03 9.58
N ASN A 116 -3.38 1.84 8.99
CA ASN A 116 -2.68 0.56 9.08
C ASN A 116 -2.14 0.33 10.50
N TYR A 117 -1.46 -0.79 10.73
CA TYR A 117 -0.89 -1.19 12.01
C TYR A 117 0.03 -0.11 12.62
N TYR A 118 0.81 0.54 11.77
CA TYR A 118 1.70 1.61 12.19
C TYR A 118 0.95 2.95 12.32
N GLY A 119 -0.30 3.10 11.89
CA GLY A 119 -1.02 4.36 12.02
C GLY A 119 -0.92 5.27 10.80
N SER A 120 -0.39 4.76 9.68
CA SER A 120 -0.38 5.45 8.39
C SER A 120 -1.74 5.36 7.72
N THR A 121 -2.18 6.42 7.05
CA THR A 121 -3.40 6.48 6.25
C THR A 121 -3.07 6.50 4.75
N ALA A 122 -4.09 6.42 3.90
CA ALA A 122 -3.93 6.59 2.45
C ALA A 122 -3.27 7.94 2.09
N LEU A 123 -3.66 9.02 2.78
CA LEU A 123 -3.09 10.36 2.60
C LEU A 123 -1.62 10.40 3.00
N SER A 124 -1.25 9.87 4.18
CA SER A 124 0.15 9.92 4.62
C SER A 124 1.07 9.10 3.72
N ALA A 125 0.60 7.95 3.23
CA ALA A 125 1.37 7.13 2.31
C ALA A 125 1.57 7.80 0.94
N ALA A 126 0.55 8.48 0.42
CA ALA A 126 0.66 9.27 -0.81
C ALA A 126 1.63 10.46 -0.66
N VAL A 127 1.62 11.14 0.49
CA VAL A 127 2.56 12.23 0.81
C VAL A 127 3.99 11.70 0.92
N ALA A 128 4.21 10.61 1.67
CA ALA A 128 5.54 10.04 1.87
C ALA A 128 6.20 9.57 0.56
N ASN A 129 5.40 9.19 -0.44
CA ASN A 129 5.86 8.73 -1.75
C ASN A 129 5.74 9.81 -2.85
N GLY A 130 5.25 11.01 -2.53
CA GLY A 130 5.25 12.16 -3.44
C GLY A 130 4.18 12.14 -4.55
N HIS A 131 3.03 11.51 -4.31
CA HIS A 131 1.95 11.39 -5.29
C HIS A 131 0.96 12.56 -5.24
N TYR A 132 1.36 13.70 -5.80
CA TYR A 132 0.63 14.98 -5.75
C TYR A 132 -0.86 14.89 -6.12
N GLU A 133 -1.19 14.33 -7.28
CA GLU A 133 -2.58 14.28 -7.75
C GLU A 133 -3.47 13.43 -6.83
N VAL A 134 -2.92 12.37 -6.25
CA VAL A 134 -3.61 11.55 -5.24
C VAL A 134 -3.81 12.35 -3.95
N VAL A 135 -2.81 13.11 -3.52
CA VAL A 135 -2.90 13.97 -2.32
C VAL A 135 -3.96 15.07 -2.52
N GLU A 136 -3.98 15.76 -3.66
CA GLU A 136 -5.01 16.76 -3.99
C GLU A 136 -6.41 16.14 -3.95
N LEU A 137 -6.57 14.97 -4.59
CA LEU A 137 -7.84 14.25 -4.62
C LEU A 137 -8.30 13.87 -3.21
N LEU A 138 -7.43 13.29 -2.38
CA LEU A 138 -7.78 12.90 -1.02
C LEU A 138 -8.13 14.12 -0.15
N ILE A 139 -7.37 15.21 -0.23
CA ILE A 139 -7.70 16.44 0.52
C ILE A 139 -9.05 17.00 0.10
N SER A 140 -9.39 16.93 -1.19
CA SER A 140 -10.68 17.41 -1.70
C SER A 140 -11.89 16.64 -1.17
N THR A 141 -11.71 15.40 -0.67
CA THR A 141 -12.80 14.62 -0.07
C THR A 141 -13.03 14.92 1.42
N GLY A 142 -12.24 15.81 2.02
CA GLY A 142 -12.40 16.23 3.42
C GLY A 142 -11.81 15.27 4.45
N VAL A 143 -10.84 14.44 4.03
CA VAL A 143 -10.08 13.55 4.93
C VAL A 143 -9.39 14.32 6.06
N SER A 144 -9.12 13.66 7.18
CA SER A 144 -8.42 14.29 8.29
C SER A 144 -6.98 14.65 7.91
N THR A 145 -6.71 15.94 7.72
CA THR A 145 -5.38 16.47 7.36
C THR A 145 -4.50 16.81 8.57
N GLN A 146 -5.09 16.85 9.77
CA GLN A 146 -4.42 17.19 11.02
C GLN A 146 -3.90 15.95 11.77
N ALA A 147 -4.06 14.75 11.21
CA ALA A 147 -3.58 13.53 11.82
C ALA A 147 -2.04 13.47 11.76
N GLN A 148 -1.41 13.40 12.92
CA GLN A 148 -0.08 12.82 13.02
C GLN A 148 -0.19 11.35 12.58
N PHE A 149 0.60 10.92 11.60
CA PHE A 149 0.77 9.48 11.32
C PHE A 149 1.97 8.97 12.15
N HIS A 150 2.31 7.67 12.05
CA HIS A 150 3.32 7.06 12.92
C HIS A 150 4.62 7.86 13.04
N VAL A 151 5.31 7.69 14.18
CA VAL A 151 6.46 8.53 14.62
C VAL A 151 6.05 9.91 15.13
N GLY A 152 4.74 10.22 15.25
CA GLY A 152 4.26 11.51 15.76
C GLY A 152 4.65 12.70 14.87
N ARG A 153 4.87 12.43 13.59
CA ARG A 153 5.28 13.44 12.60
C ARG A 153 4.05 13.90 11.82
N SER A 154 4.08 15.15 11.37
CA SER A 154 3.03 15.72 10.52
C SER A 154 3.28 15.44 9.04
N LEU A 155 2.25 15.60 8.21
CA LEU A 155 2.36 15.43 6.76
C LEU A 155 3.42 16.37 6.17
N VAL A 156 3.52 17.59 6.71
CA VAL A 156 4.53 18.58 6.33
C VAL A 156 5.95 18.10 6.63
N TRP A 157 6.16 17.39 7.74
CA TRP A 157 7.46 16.79 8.05
C TRP A 157 7.86 15.77 6.97
N TRP A 158 6.95 14.89 6.50
CA TRP A 158 7.30 13.95 5.42
C TRP A 158 7.47 14.60 4.07
N ALA A 159 6.65 15.61 3.73
CA ALA A 159 6.83 16.36 2.51
C ALA A 159 8.22 17.04 2.48
N SER A 160 8.67 17.54 3.64
CA SER A 160 10.01 18.10 3.83
C SER A 160 11.09 17.03 3.73
N TYR A 161 10.91 15.91 4.43
CA TYR A 161 11.84 14.78 4.43
C TYR A 161 11.95 14.06 3.08
N ALA A 162 10.91 14.10 2.26
CA ALA A 162 10.91 13.58 0.89
C ALA A 162 11.50 14.57 -0.13
N GLY A 163 11.89 15.79 0.29
CA GLY A 163 12.47 16.79 -0.59
C GLY A 163 11.50 17.34 -1.64
N LYS A 164 10.21 17.48 -1.31
CA LYS A 164 9.14 17.86 -2.26
C LYS A 164 8.56 19.24 -1.93
N PRO A 165 9.16 20.35 -2.39
CA PRO A 165 8.70 21.70 -2.05
C PRO A 165 7.29 22.02 -2.54
N GLU A 166 6.88 21.46 -3.68
CA GLU A 166 5.51 21.57 -4.18
C GLU A 166 4.51 20.89 -3.23
N MET A 167 4.92 19.81 -2.56
CA MET A 167 4.04 19.03 -1.67
C MET A 167 3.84 19.81 -0.37
N ILE A 168 4.92 20.45 0.12
CA ILE A 168 4.83 21.37 1.25
C ILE A 168 3.86 22.51 0.92
N LYS A 169 3.96 23.10 -0.29
CA LYS A 169 3.07 24.19 -0.72
C LYS A 169 1.61 23.73 -0.77
N LEU A 170 1.35 22.58 -1.38
CA LEU A 170 0.03 21.96 -1.45
C LEU A 170 -0.54 21.75 -0.04
N LEU A 171 0.22 21.12 0.85
CA LEU A 171 -0.21 20.89 2.24
C LEU A 171 -0.42 22.21 2.99
N SER A 172 0.44 23.22 2.79
CA SER A 172 0.30 24.53 3.45
C SER A 172 -0.96 25.29 3.03
N CYS A 173 -1.48 25.04 1.82
CA CYS A 173 -2.76 25.60 1.39
C CYS A 173 -3.97 24.97 2.09
N HIS A 174 -3.80 23.78 2.68
CA HIS A 174 -4.90 22.96 3.22
C HIS A 174 -4.73 22.58 4.70
N VAL A 175 -3.58 22.86 5.31
CA VAL A 175 -3.20 22.50 6.68
C VAL A 175 -2.66 23.75 7.38
N GLU A 176 -3.38 24.24 8.39
CA GLU A 176 -2.82 25.22 9.32
C GLU A 176 -1.70 24.53 10.10
N SER A 177 -0.43 24.90 9.85
CA SER A 177 0.70 24.36 10.59
C SER A 177 1.37 25.44 11.43
N SER A 178 1.49 25.18 12.74
CA SER A 178 2.34 25.94 13.67
C SER A 178 3.70 25.26 13.88
N GLU A 179 4.06 24.29 13.05
CA GLU A 179 5.23 23.44 13.26
C GLU A 179 6.46 23.95 12.51
N SER A 180 7.56 24.11 13.25
CA SER A 180 8.87 24.39 12.67
C SER A 180 9.46 23.11 12.08
N VAL A 181 9.71 23.09 10.77
CA VAL A 181 10.52 22.05 10.12
C VAL A 181 11.91 22.03 10.79
N PRO A 182 12.42 20.88 11.28
CA PRO A 182 13.76 20.81 11.85
C PRO A 182 14.80 21.19 10.78
N GLN A 183 15.43 22.35 10.93
CA GLN A 183 16.42 22.88 9.98
C GLN A 183 17.72 22.03 9.93
N ASN A 184 17.86 21.03 10.80
CA ASN A 184 19.11 20.29 11.07
C ASN A 184 18.97 18.75 11.04
N GLU A 185 17.84 18.16 10.66
CA GLU A 185 17.78 16.71 10.40
C GLU A 185 18.36 16.43 9.01
N LEU A 186 19.36 15.55 8.93
CA LEU A 186 19.97 15.11 7.67
C LEU A 186 18.87 14.62 6.73
N MET A 187 18.62 15.38 5.65
CA MET A 187 17.80 14.92 4.52
C MET A 187 18.36 13.56 4.08
N LEU A 188 17.64 12.48 4.38
CA LEU A 188 18.02 11.17 3.89
C LEU A 188 17.88 11.22 2.37
N ALA A 189 19.03 11.10 1.70
CA ALA A 189 19.19 11.18 0.26
C ALA A 189 18.02 10.48 -0.46
N ASP A 190 17.42 11.21 -1.41
CA ASP A 190 16.30 10.83 -2.28
C ASP A 190 16.08 9.31 -2.40
N VAL A 191 15.35 8.70 -1.46
CA VAL A 191 14.75 7.40 -1.75
C VAL A 191 13.56 7.70 -2.65
N ALA A 192 13.83 7.65 -3.95
CA ALA A 192 12.82 7.74 -4.99
C ALA A 192 11.80 6.61 -4.78
N PHE A 193 10.52 6.93 -5.01
CA PHE A 193 9.49 5.90 -5.06
C PHE A 193 9.82 4.91 -6.18
N ASP A 194 9.82 3.63 -5.82
CA ASP A 194 9.95 2.51 -6.73
C ASP A 194 8.85 1.49 -6.40
N ALA A 195 7.90 1.36 -7.31
CA ALA A 195 6.75 0.46 -7.18
C ALA A 195 7.14 -1.02 -7.16
N THR A 196 8.33 -1.37 -7.67
CA THR A 196 8.82 -2.75 -7.77
C THR A 196 9.71 -3.15 -6.59
N SER A 197 10.22 -2.17 -5.86
CA SER A 197 11.06 -2.40 -4.68
C SER A 197 10.25 -2.86 -3.46
N ARG A 198 10.94 -3.51 -2.52
CA ARG A 198 10.45 -3.65 -1.14
C ARG A 198 10.17 -2.27 -0.56
N TRP A 199 9.30 -2.22 0.44
CA TRP A 199 8.93 -0.98 1.11
C TRP A 199 8.94 -1.20 2.61
N CYS A 200 9.15 -0.12 3.37
CA CYS A 200 9.15 -0.17 4.82
C CYS A 200 7.71 -0.11 5.32
N ASP A 201 7.28 -1.08 6.12
CA ASP A 201 5.90 -1.13 6.62
C ASP A 201 5.58 0.04 7.56
N ALA A 202 6.59 0.55 8.26
CA ALA A 202 6.44 1.67 9.18
C ALA A 202 6.31 3.02 8.47
N CYS A 203 7.27 3.36 7.59
CA CYS A 203 7.27 4.66 6.91
C CYS A 203 6.67 4.65 5.51
N THR A 204 6.27 3.49 4.99
CA THR A 204 5.61 3.28 3.70
C THR A 204 6.44 3.64 2.46
N ARG A 205 7.72 4.03 2.64
CA ARG A 205 8.63 4.37 1.54
C ARG A 205 9.31 3.11 1.01
N SER A 206 9.66 3.16 -0.27
CA SER A 206 10.55 2.18 -0.90
C SER A 206 11.84 2.00 -0.10
N ILE A 207 12.35 0.77 -0.09
CA ILE A 207 13.64 0.39 0.46
C ILE A 207 14.54 0.14 -0.74
N SER A 208 15.60 0.95 -0.85
CA SER A 208 16.60 0.77 -1.91
C SER A 208 17.24 -0.61 -1.82
N SER A 209 17.41 -1.28 -2.96
CA SER A 209 18.11 -2.58 -3.03
C SER A 209 19.56 -2.52 -2.55
N LYS A 210 20.14 -1.32 -2.48
CA LYS A 210 21.50 -1.07 -1.97
C LYS A 210 21.56 -0.81 -0.47
N SER A 211 20.41 -0.71 0.20
CA SER A 211 20.31 -0.39 1.62
C SER A 211 20.07 -1.64 2.45
N LEU A 212 20.54 -1.60 3.70
CA LEU A 212 20.11 -2.56 4.71
C LEU A 212 18.64 -2.35 5.06
N TYR A 213 17.95 -3.45 5.26
CA TYR A 213 16.63 -3.50 5.85
C TYR A 213 16.55 -4.58 6.91
N TYR A 214 15.48 -4.54 7.70
CA TYR A 214 15.28 -5.40 8.84
C TYR A 214 13.97 -6.14 8.66
N SER A 215 14.08 -7.45 8.44
CA SER A 215 12.95 -8.35 8.22
C SER A 215 12.59 -9.10 9.50
N CYS A 216 11.34 -9.56 9.62
CA CYS A 216 10.96 -10.51 10.66
C CYS A 216 10.65 -11.87 10.07
N GLN A 217 11.42 -12.90 10.46
CA GLN A 217 11.21 -14.28 9.97
C GLN A 217 9.95 -14.96 10.50
N LYS A 218 9.23 -14.32 11.43
CA LYS A 218 8.00 -14.85 12.04
C LYS A 218 6.76 -14.04 11.70
N CYS A 219 6.90 -12.73 11.49
CA CYS A 219 5.79 -11.90 11.03
C CYS A 219 5.75 -11.95 9.51
N VAL A 220 4.54 -12.15 8.99
CA VAL A 220 4.25 -12.16 7.56
C VAL A 220 4.79 -10.89 6.90
N ASN A 221 5.76 -11.09 5.98
CA ASN A 221 6.38 -10.08 5.10
C ASN A 221 6.63 -8.72 5.74
N LEU A 222 7.15 -8.74 6.98
CA LEU A 222 7.46 -7.51 7.70
C LEU A 222 8.85 -7.00 7.36
N ASP A 223 8.93 -5.78 6.85
CA ASP A 223 10.16 -5.09 6.45
C ASP A 223 10.24 -3.68 7.06
N LEU A 224 11.39 -3.37 7.66
CA LEU A 224 11.70 -2.04 8.15
C LEU A 224 12.98 -1.51 7.51
N CYS A 225 12.95 -0.27 7.02
CA CYS A 225 14.18 0.40 6.59
C CYS A 225 15.09 0.69 7.81
N GLY A 226 16.39 0.89 7.55
CA GLY A 226 17.37 1.17 8.61
C GLY A 226 17.00 2.34 9.53
N ASP A 227 16.55 3.47 8.97
CA ASP A 227 16.11 4.63 9.76
C ASP A 227 14.93 4.29 10.69
N CYS A 228 13.96 3.51 10.21
CA CYS A 228 12.87 3.05 11.05
C CYS A 228 13.36 2.10 12.15
N TYR A 229 14.22 1.15 11.81
CA TYR A 229 14.78 0.23 12.79
C TYR A 229 15.59 0.95 13.89
N GLU A 230 16.43 1.92 13.51
CA GLU A 230 17.25 2.75 14.42
C GLU A 230 16.38 3.62 15.34
N ARG A 231 15.24 4.09 14.85
CA ARG A 231 14.22 4.79 15.65
C ARG A 231 13.43 3.89 16.60
N GLY A 232 13.73 2.59 16.63
CA GLY A 232 13.14 1.64 17.57
C GLY A 232 11.92 0.90 17.04
N PHE A 233 11.57 1.00 15.74
CA PHE A 233 10.48 0.20 15.19
C PHE A 233 10.83 -1.28 15.19
N ARG A 234 9.84 -2.09 15.57
CA ARG A 234 9.95 -3.55 15.68
C ARG A 234 8.75 -4.21 15.02
N CYS A 235 8.76 -5.53 15.02
CA CYS A 235 7.64 -6.36 14.60
C CYS A 235 6.38 -6.10 15.44
N ARG A 236 5.23 -6.56 14.96
CA ARG A 236 3.90 -6.21 15.51
C ARG A 236 3.77 -6.55 17.00
N ASP A 237 4.19 -7.74 17.41
CA ASP A 237 4.17 -8.14 18.83
C ASP A 237 5.38 -7.66 19.65
N GLN A 238 6.33 -6.97 19.02
CA GLN A 238 7.62 -6.54 19.58
C GLN A 238 8.45 -7.69 20.21
N ALA A 239 8.04 -8.94 19.99
CA ALA A 239 8.62 -10.11 20.65
C ALA A 239 9.65 -10.80 19.75
N HIS A 240 9.58 -10.57 18.44
CA HIS A 240 10.48 -11.18 17.49
C HIS A 240 11.68 -10.30 17.19
N ALA A 241 12.86 -10.92 17.24
CA ALA A 241 14.08 -10.33 16.73
C ALA A 241 13.95 -10.08 15.22
N LEU A 242 14.56 -8.99 14.76
CA LEU A 242 14.65 -8.67 13.35
C LEU A 242 16.01 -9.09 12.81
N THR A 243 16.00 -9.61 11.59
CA THR A 243 17.19 -9.99 10.83
C THR A 243 17.58 -8.86 9.89
N ALA A 244 18.87 -8.50 9.88
CA ALA A 244 19.38 -7.49 8.97
C ALA A 244 19.75 -8.15 7.64
N ASP A 245 19.15 -7.68 6.56
CA ASP A 245 19.34 -8.20 5.20
C ASP A 245 19.71 -7.05 4.26
N LEU A 246 20.45 -7.36 3.19
CA LEU A 246 20.66 -6.42 2.08
C LEU A 246 19.48 -6.54 1.13
N GLY A 247 18.95 -5.42 0.63
CA GLY A 247 17.79 -5.36 -0.28
C GLY A 247 17.99 -6.00 -1.68
N GLY A 248 18.99 -6.86 -1.85
CA GLY A 248 19.21 -7.62 -3.08
C GLY A 248 18.10 -8.65 -3.32
N GLU A 249 17.74 -8.82 -4.60
CA GLU A 249 16.62 -9.62 -5.10
C GLU A 249 16.58 -11.04 -4.49
N SER A 250 15.43 -11.38 -3.89
CA SER A 250 15.00 -12.74 -3.58
C SER A 250 13.88 -13.15 -4.52
#